data_AF-A0A084VRI1-F1
#
_entry.id   AF-A0A084VRI1-F1
#
_cell.length_a   1.000
_cell.length_b   1.000
_cell.length_c   1.000
_cell.angle_alpha   90.00
_cell.angle_beta   90.00
_cell.angle_gamma   90.00
#
_symmetry.space_group_name_H-M   'P 1'
#
loop_
_entity.id
_entity.type
_entity.pdbx_description
1 polymer ?
#
loop_
_entity_poly.entity_id
_entity_poly.type
_entity_poly.pdbx_seq_one_letter_code
_entity_poly.pdbx_strand_id
1 'polypeptide(L)' 'MASKIVATATVRAVKHRKLLPMRAALSLTPAAVNRIKQLLDGKTEYIGLKVGVRQRGCNGLSYTLDYATTKGLPIFSV' A
#
# COMPACT_ATOMS: atom_id res chain seq x y z
N MET A 1 61.58 -0.26 -5.48
CA MET A 1 60.85 -0.08 -4.20
C MET A 1 59.39 0.21 -4.51
N ALA A 2 58.47 -0.48 -3.80
CA ALA A 2 57.00 -0.29 -3.67
C ALA A 2 56.17 -0.33 -4.97
N SER A 3 55.60 -1.47 -5.36
CA SER A 3 54.32 -2.08 -4.89
C SER A 3 53.09 -1.22 -5.18
N LYS A 4 52.45 -1.46 -6.33
CA LYS A 4 51.09 -0.98 -6.63
C LYS A 4 50.10 -1.87 -5.87
N ILE A 5 49.49 -1.32 -4.83
CA ILE A 5 48.42 -1.98 -4.08
C ILE A 5 47.18 -2.02 -4.96
N VAL A 6 46.86 -3.19 -5.49
CA VAL A 6 45.59 -3.48 -6.16
C VAL A 6 44.54 -3.67 -5.07
N ALA A 7 43.83 -2.60 -4.72
CA ALA A 7 42.65 -2.70 -3.87
C ALA A 7 41.50 -3.31 -4.69
N THR A 8 41.35 -4.64 -4.62
CA THR A 8 40.18 -5.32 -5.17
C THR A 8 38.96 -4.98 -4.30
N ALA A 9 38.07 -4.13 -4.81
CA ALA A 9 36.81 -3.82 -4.17
C ALA A 9 35.92 -5.07 -4.16
N THR A 10 35.93 -5.83 -3.07
CA THR A 10 35.00 -6.94 -2.88
C THR A 10 33.62 -6.37 -2.58
N VAL A 11 32.72 -6.43 -3.56
CA VAL A 11 31.32 -6.04 -3.35
C VAL A 11 30.71 -7.02 -2.35
N ARG A 12 30.38 -6.54 -1.15
CA ARG A 12 29.58 -7.31 -0.18
C ARG A 12 28.19 -7.46 -0.77
N ALA A 13 27.81 -8.67 -1.15
CA ALA A 13 26.45 -8.98 -1.57
C ALA A 13 25.47 -8.64 -0.43
N VAL A 14 24.68 -7.59 -0.62
CA VAL A 14 23.64 -7.21 0.34
C VAL A 14 22.54 -8.27 0.24
N LYS A 15 22.47 -9.15 1.24
CA LYS A 15 21.39 -10.13 1.39
C LYS A 15 20.06 -9.37 1.30
N HIS A 16 19.30 -9.59 0.23
CA HIS A 16 17.98 -8.99 0.06
C HIS A 16 17.16 -9.31 1.31
N ARG A 17 16.78 -8.26 2.06
CA ARG A 17 15.88 -8.42 3.20
C ARG A 17 14.60 -9.01 2.65
N LYS A 18 14.18 -10.17 3.17
CA LYS A 18 12.84 -10.70 2.87
C LYS A 18 11.85 -9.61 3.25
N LEU A 19 11.12 -9.09 2.26
CA LEU A 19 10.04 -8.14 2.50
C LEU A 19 9.02 -8.88 3.37
N LEU A 20 8.99 -8.52 4.66
CA LEU A 20 7.97 -9.01 5.57
C LEU A 20 6.64 -8.50 5.03
N PRO A 21 5.59 -9.34 4.97
CA PRO A 21 4.28 -8.89 4.55
C PRO A 21 3.82 -7.78 5.49
N MET A 22 3.64 -6.58 4.94
CA MET A 22 3.11 -5.44 5.68
C MET A 22 1.69 -5.79 6.13
N ARG A 23 1.42 -5.63 7.43
CA ARG A 23 0.05 -5.76 7.96
C ARG A 23 -0.84 -4.72 7.28
N ALA A 24 -2.06 -5.13 6.91
CA ALA A 24 -3.04 -4.22 6.34
C ALA A 24 -3.30 -3.05 7.31
N ALA A 25 -3.39 -1.84 6.78
CA ALA A 25 -3.56 -0.63 7.58
C ALA A 25 -4.92 -0.59 8.32
N LEU A 26 -5.94 -1.26 7.78
CA LEU A 26 -7.28 -1.34 8.35
C LEU A 26 -7.83 -2.77 8.20
N SER A 27 -8.69 -3.17 9.14
CA SER A 27 -9.46 -4.41 9.06
C SER A 27 -10.90 -4.10 8.68
N LEU A 28 -11.46 -4.86 7.73
CA LEU A 28 -12.85 -4.72 7.32
C LEU A 28 -13.72 -5.78 8.00
N THR A 29 -14.96 -5.42 8.31
CA THR A 29 -15.96 -6.38 8.77
C THR A 29 -16.58 -7.12 7.57
N PRO A 30 -17.10 -8.34 7.76
CA PRO A 30 -17.76 -9.09 6.68
C PRO A 30 -18.95 -8.33 6.06
N ALA A 31 -19.70 -7.58 6.88
CA ALA A 31 -20.80 -6.75 6.43
C ALA A 31 -20.31 -5.60 5.51
N ALA A 32 -19.19 -4.96 5.86
CA ALA A 32 -18.60 -3.89 5.04
C ALA A 32 -18.15 -4.45 3.67
N VAL A 33 -17.55 -5.63 3.66
CA VAL A 33 -17.17 -6.33 2.42
C VAL A 33 -18.36 -6.53 1.50
N ASN A 34 -19.49 -7.02 2.02
CA ASN A 34 -20.70 -7.25 1.22
C ASN A 34 -21.26 -5.93 0.67
N ARG A 35 -21.26 -4.87 1.48
CA ARG A 35 -21.70 -3.54 1.05
C ARG A 35 -20.83 -3.00 -0.09
N ILE A 36 -19.51 -3.17 -0.01
CA ILE A 36 -18.58 -2.71 -1.05
C ILE A 36 -18.81 -3.49 -2.36
N LYS A 37 -19.03 -4.80 -2.29
CA LYS A 37 -19.37 -5.61 -3.47
C LYS A 37 -20.63 -5.10 -4.16
N GLN A 38 -21.69 -4.83 -3.38
CA GLN A 38 -22.93 -4.24 -3.91
C GLN A 38 -22.73 -2.86 -4.56
N LEU A 39 -21.80 -2.05 -4.06
CA LEU A 39 -21.48 -0.73 -4.63
C LEU A 39 -20.66 -0.82 -5.92
N LEU A 40 -19.89 -1.90 -6.09
CA LEU A 40 -19.09 -2.18 -7.28
C LEU A 40 -19.87 -2.98 -8.33
N ASP A 41 -20.96 -3.64 -7.95
CA ASP A 41 -21.87 -4.31 -8.88
C ASP A 41 -22.39 -3.30 -9.92
N GLY A 42 -22.10 -3.59 -11.19
CA GLY A 42 -22.46 -2.74 -12.33
C GLY A 42 -21.40 -1.72 -12.75
N LYS A 43 -20.25 -1.62 -12.07
CA LYS A 43 -19.16 -0.73 -12.44
C LYS A 43 -17.83 -1.47 -12.59
N THR A 44 -17.63 -2.06 -13.76
CA THR A 44 -16.43 -2.83 -14.13
C THR A 44 -15.15 -1.99 -14.30
N GLU A 45 -15.28 -0.67 -14.37
CA GLU A 45 -14.15 0.25 -14.50
C GLU A 45 -13.36 0.44 -13.19
N TYR A 46 -13.98 0.14 -12.05
CA TYR A 46 -13.37 0.35 -10.73
C TYR A 46 -12.93 -0.98 -10.12
N ILE A 47 -11.68 -1.01 -9.65
CA ILE A 47 -11.06 -2.17 -9.00
C ILE A 47 -11.46 -2.25 -7.52
N GLY A 48 -11.79 -1.12 -6.90
CA GLY A 48 -12.18 -1.08 -5.49
C GLY A 48 -12.42 0.32 -4.95
N LEU A 49 -12.37 0.45 -3.62
CA LEU A 49 -12.46 1.73 -2.93
C LEU A 49 -11.11 2.14 -2.33
N LYS A 50 -10.85 3.44 -2.38
CA LYS A 50 -9.73 4.13 -1.75
C LYS A 50 -10.25 4.89 -0.54
N VAL A 51 -9.60 4.70 0.61
CA VAL A 51 -9.87 5.46 1.82
C VAL A 51 -8.90 6.63 1.88
N GLY A 52 -9.43 7.85 1.87
CA GLY A 52 -8.69 9.07 2.17
C GLY A 52 -8.90 9.50 3.61
N VAL A 53 -7.95 10.26 4.15
CA VAL A 53 -8.10 10.94 5.44
C VAL A 53 -7.86 12.43 5.20
N ARG A 54 -8.79 13.26 5.67
CA ARG A 54 -8.69 14.73 5.59
C ARG A 54 -8.71 15.31 7.00
N GLN A 55 -7.91 16.34 7.25
CA GLN A 55 -7.93 17.02 8.55
C GLN A 55 -9.21 17.84 8.70
N ARG A 56 -9.80 17.81 9.90
CA ARG A 56 -11.00 18.57 10.27
C ARG A 56 -10.76 19.25 11.62
N GLY A 57 -10.48 20.54 11.60
CA GLY A 57 -10.25 21.32 12.83
C GLY A 57 -8.99 20.90 13.58
N CYS A 58 -8.94 21.18 14.89
CA CYS A 58 -7.72 21.07 15.69
C CYS A 58 -7.25 19.61 15.90
N ASN A 59 -8.19 18.66 16.06
CA ASN A 59 -7.88 17.25 16.36
C ASN A 59 -8.71 16.25 15.52
N GLY A 60 -9.51 16.71 14.56
CA GLY A 60 -10.43 15.85 13.82
C GLY A 60 -9.80 15.29 12.55
N LEU A 61 -10.16 14.04 12.23
CA LEU A 61 -9.88 13.42 10.93
C LEU A 61 -11.21 12.98 10.33
N SER A 62 -11.40 13.27 9.05
CA SER A 62 -12.55 12.83 8.25
C SER A 62 -12.08 11.79 7.26
N TYR A 63 -12.72 10.62 7.27
CA TYR A 63 -12.48 9.57 6.29
C TYR A 63 -13.33 9.81 5.04
N THR A 64 -12.73 9.64 3.86
CA THR A 64 -13.42 9.72 2.56
C THR A 64 -13.29 8.41 1.81
N LEU A 65 -14.32 8.02 1.07
CA LEU A 65 -14.34 6.81 0.25
C LEU A 65 -14.48 7.21 -1.22
N ASP A 66 -13.44 6.95 -2.01
CA ASP A 66 -13.40 7.25 -3.44
C ASP A 66 -13.28 5.94 -4.24
N TYR A 67 -13.87 5.86 -5.43
CA TYR A 67 -13.65 4.69 -6.30
C TYR A 67 -12.24 4.73 -6.90
N ALA A 68 -11.61 3.57 -7.01
CA ALA A 68 -10.23 3.44 -7.48
C ALA A 68 -10.17 2.57 -8.75
N THR A 69 -9.51 3.09 -9.78
CA THR A 69 -9.34 2.43 -11.10
C THR A 69 -8.00 1.71 -11.26
N THR A 70 -6.98 2.04 -10.47
CA THR A 70 -5.63 1.46 -10.55
C THR A 70 -5.21 0.92 -9.20
N LYS A 71 -4.50 -0.21 -9.11
CA LYS A 71 -4.01 -0.78 -7.84
C LYS A 71 -2.79 -0.01 -7.30
N GLY A 72 -2.99 1.12 -6.64
CA GLY A 72 -2.02 1.80 -5.78
C GLY A 72 -2.16 1.44 -4.29
N LEU A 73 -1.11 1.65 -3.49
CA LEU A 73 -1.25 1.74 -2.03
C LEU A 73 -2.03 3.03 -1.68
N PRO A 74 -3.05 3.03 -0.80
CA PRO A 74 -3.70 1.93 -0.09
C PRO A 74 -5.10 1.67 -0.68
N ILE A 75 -5.19 0.72 -1.60
CA ILE A 75 -6.49 0.31 -2.16
C ILE A 75 -6.95 -0.97 -1.51
N PHE A 76 -8.17 -0.93 -1.03
CA PHE A 76 -8.85 -2.07 -0.44
C PHE A 76 -9.52 -2.85 -1.56
N SER A 77 -8.75 -3.74 -2.19
CA SER A 77 -9.32 -4.79 -3.04
C SER A 77 -10.01 -5.77 -2.11
N VAL A 78 -11.32 -5.91 -2.26
CA VAL A 78 -12.14 -6.94 -1.60
C VAL A 78 -11.88 -8.30 -2.23
#